data_AF-A0A2K1YI39-F1
#
_entry.id   AF-A0A2K1YI39-F1
#
_cell.length_a   1.000
_cell.length_b   1.000
_cell.length_c   1.000
_cell.angle_alpha   90.00
_cell.angle_beta   90.00
_cell.angle_gamma   90.00
#
_symmetry.space_group_name_H-M   'P 1'
#
loop_
_entity.id
_entity.type
_entity.pdbx_description
1 polymer ?
#
loop_
_entity_poly.entity_id
_entity_poly.type
_entity_poly.pdbx_seq_one_letter_code
_entity_poly.pdbx_strand_id
1 'polypeptide(L)'
;MTVTVTSILVSIVYVAVVRWAWRVLNWVWFRPKKVERCLRQQGFAGKPYRLLFGDWKESSDMLKEARTKPIGLSDALLPRVMPFLHQLVKDYGKNSFMWIGPKPRVNIMNPDQIRDVFMKINEYKKPSHPLLKLIVCGLASHEGEKWAKHRKIINPAFHQEKLKVTMILYEVLRLYPPVITLNRDPPSPRP
;
A
#
# COMPACT_ATOMS: atom_id res chain seq x y z
N MET A 1 -45.20 11.70 -32.55
CA MET A 1 -44.38 12.36 -31.51
C MET A 1 -43.65 11.36 -30.60
N THR A 2 -44.20 10.17 -30.31
CA THR A 2 -43.51 9.16 -29.47
C THR A 2 -42.29 8.52 -30.13
N VAL A 3 -42.37 8.22 -31.44
CA VAL A 3 -41.29 7.58 -32.22
C VAL A 3 -40.03 8.47 -32.36
N THR A 4 -40.21 9.80 -32.38
CA THR A 4 -39.08 10.74 -32.44
C THR A 4 -38.38 10.86 -31.09
N VAL A 5 -39.14 10.84 -29.99
CA VAL A 5 -38.58 10.88 -28.62
C VAL A 5 -37.79 9.60 -28.31
N THR A 6 -38.29 8.42 -28.71
CA THR A 6 -37.56 7.16 -28.51
C THR A 6 -36.27 7.10 -29.31
N SER A 7 -36.27 7.56 -30.57
CA SER A 7 -35.06 7.64 -31.40
C SER A 7 -34.00 8.57 -30.79
N ILE A 8 -34.41 9.73 -30.26
CA ILE A 8 -33.51 10.66 -29.57
C ILE A 8 -32.89 10.00 -28.34
N LEU A 9 -33.69 9.33 -27.49
CA LEU A 9 -33.18 8.63 -26.30
C LEU A 9 -32.16 7.55 -26.66
N VAL A 10 -32.43 6.74 -27.70
CA VAL A 10 -31.50 5.71 -28.18
C VAL A 10 -30.18 6.32 -28.66
N SER A 11 -30.23 7.45 -29.37
CA SER A 11 -29.02 8.15 -29.83
C SER A 11 -28.15 8.66 -28.68
N ILE A 12 -28.78 9.21 -27.62
CA ILE A 12 -28.07 9.70 -26.43
C ILE A 12 -27.38 8.53 -25.71
N VAL A 13 -28.09 7.41 -25.54
CA VAL A 13 -27.54 6.19 -24.93
C VAL A 13 -26.36 5.66 -25.76
N TYR A 14 -26.50 5.61 -27.09
CA TYR A 14 -25.43 5.19 -27.98
C TYR A 14 -24.17 6.06 -27.83
N VAL A 15 -24.31 7.39 -27.87
CA VAL A 15 -23.19 8.32 -27.68
C VAL A 15 -22.55 8.14 -26.30
N ALA A 16 -23.35 7.94 -25.24
CA ALA A 16 -22.84 7.69 -23.91
C ALA A 16 -22.01 6.39 -23.83
N VAL A 17 -22.50 5.30 -24.44
CA VAL A 17 -21.80 4.02 -24.50
C VAL A 17 -20.48 4.13 -25.27
N VAL A 18 -20.49 4.76 -26.45
CA VAL A 18 -19.28 4.96 -27.26
C VAL A 18 -18.25 5.80 -26.49
N ARG A 19 -18.69 6.90 -25.85
CA ARG A 19 -17.82 7.75 -25.03
C ARG A 19 -17.23 6.98 -23.85
N TRP A 20 -18.02 6.14 -23.19
CA TRP A 20 -17.57 5.31 -22.09
C TRP A 20 -16.56 4.25 -22.57
N ALA A 21 -16.85 3.53 -23.65
CA ALA A 21 -15.96 2.54 -24.24
C ALA A 21 -14.61 3.16 -24.64
N TRP A 22 -14.63 4.33 -25.27
CA TRP A 22 -13.42 5.09 -25.61
C TRP A 22 -12.62 5.49 -24.37
N ARG A 23 -13.30 5.91 -23.29
CA ARG A 23 -12.66 6.25 -22.02
C ARG A 23 -11.98 5.02 -21.39
N VAL A 24 -12.65 3.87 -21.41
CA VAL A 24 -12.11 2.60 -20.89
C VAL A 24 -10.91 2.16 -21.71
N LEU A 25 -11.00 2.18 -23.05
CA LEU A 25 -9.89 1.81 -23.93
C LEU A 25 -8.66 2.72 -23.71
N ASN A 26 -8.89 4.03 -23.58
CA ASN A 26 -7.81 4.98 -23.25
C ASN A 26 -7.18 4.70 -21.90
N TRP A 27 -7.98 4.35 -20.90
CA TRP A 27 -7.49 4.09 -19.55
C TRP A 27 -6.74 2.76 -19.44
N VAL A 28 -7.23 1.70 -20.10
CA VAL A 28 -6.66 0.35 -20.03
C VAL A 28 -5.49 0.17 -20.98
N TRP A 29 -5.51 0.76 -22.18
CA TRP A 29 -4.50 0.48 -23.21
C TRP A 29 -3.59 1.66 -23.52
N PHE A 30 -4.16 2.78 -23.99
CA PHE A 30 -3.35 3.88 -24.52
C PHE A 30 -2.53 4.60 -23.44
N ARG A 31 -3.12 4.88 -22.28
CA ARG A 31 -2.40 5.53 -21.17
C ARG A 31 -1.24 4.69 -20.65
N PRO A 32 -1.42 3.41 -20.28
CA PRO A 32 -0.30 2.58 -19.82
C PRO A 32 0.82 2.50 -20.84
N LYS A 33 0.52 2.33 -22.13
CA LYS A 33 1.55 2.30 -23.18
C LYS A 33 2.30 3.61 -23.35
N LYS A 34 1.62 4.77 -23.24
CA LYS A 34 2.28 6.08 -23.28
C LYS A 34 3.22 6.27 -22.09
N VAL A 35 2.77 5.91 -20.88
CA VAL A 35 3.59 6.02 -19.66
C VAL A 35 4.76 5.03 -19.70
N GLU A 36 4.55 3.80 -20.19
CA GLU A 36 5.61 2.81 -20.38
C GLU A 36 6.75 3.37 -21.24
N ARG A 37 6.42 3.99 -22.38
CA ARG A 37 7.43 4.63 -23.26
C ARG A 37 8.18 5.74 -22.54
N CYS A 38 7.47 6.59 -21.79
CA CYS A 38 8.08 7.69 -21.04
C CYS A 38 9.05 7.18 -19.96
N LEU A 39 8.65 6.14 -19.21
CA LEU A 39 9.51 5.52 -18.20
C LEU A 39 10.77 4.91 -18.81
N ARG A 40 10.63 4.21 -19.95
CA ARG A 40 11.78 3.65 -20.67
C ARG A 40 12.74 4.73 -21.18
N GLN A 41 12.22 5.86 -21.67
CA GLN A 41 13.03 7.02 -22.06
C GLN A 41 13.76 7.66 -20.88
N GLN A 42 13.18 7.62 -19.68
CA GLN A 42 13.81 8.09 -18.44
C GLN A 42 14.84 7.10 -17.87
N GLY A 43 15.11 5.98 -18.54
CA GLY A 43 16.08 4.97 -18.11
C GLY A 43 15.54 3.97 -17.09
N PHE A 44 14.21 3.91 -16.89
CA PHE A 44 13.60 2.86 -16.08
C PHE A 44 13.40 1.58 -16.90
N ALA A 45 13.77 0.45 -16.32
CA ALA A 45 13.64 -0.87 -16.93
C ALA A 45 12.59 -1.73 -16.20
N GLY A 46 11.87 -2.55 -16.94
CA GLY A 46 10.81 -3.36 -16.34
C GLY A 46 10.01 -4.15 -17.36
N LYS A 47 9.14 -5.00 -16.83
CA LYS A 47 8.25 -5.83 -17.64
C LYS A 47 7.28 -4.95 -18.46
N PRO A 48 6.97 -5.34 -19.70
CA PRO A 48 5.98 -4.62 -20.50
C PRO A 48 4.59 -4.72 -19.88
N TYR A 49 3.75 -3.71 -20.09
CA TYR A 49 2.40 -3.69 -19.53
C TYR A 49 1.56 -4.89 -19.98
N ARG A 50 0.96 -5.60 -19.02
CA ARG A 50 -0.03 -6.68 -19.21
C ARG A 50 -1.44 -6.17 -18.87
N LEU A 51 -2.41 -6.49 -19.73
CA LEU A 51 -3.78 -5.96 -19.66
C LEU A 51 -4.44 -6.18 -18.28
N LEU A 52 -5.08 -5.13 -17.75
CA LEU A 52 -5.89 -5.06 -16.50
C LEU A 52 -5.15 -5.34 -15.18
N PHE A 53 -4.42 -6.45 -15.08
CA PHE A 53 -3.82 -6.91 -13.82
C PHE A 53 -2.33 -6.59 -13.71
N GLY A 54 -1.65 -6.33 -14.83
CA GLY A 54 -0.21 -6.07 -14.84
C GLY A 54 0.58 -7.22 -14.21
N ASP A 55 1.36 -6.89 -13.19
CA ASP A 55 2.21 -7.84 -12.45
C ASP A 55 1.57 -8.32 -11.13
N TRP A 56 0.33 -7.90 -10.84
CA TRP A 56 -0.32 -8.16 -9.55
C TRP A 56 -0.46 -9.66 -9.25
N LYS A 57 -0.90 -10.44 -10.25
CA LYS A 57 -1.09 -11.89 -10.10
C LYS A 57 0.23 -12.58 -9.78
N GLU A 58 1.26 -12.29 -10.59
CA GLU A 58 2.60 -12.86 -10.42
C GLU A 58 3.18 -12.50 -9.04
N SER A 59 3.03 -11.24 -8.62
CA SER A 59 3.47 -10.79 -7.30
C SER A 59 2.72 -11.49 -6.16
N SER A 60 1.43 -11.78 -6.32
CA SER A 60 0.62 -12.49 -5.32
C SER A 60 1.01 -13.97 -5.24
N ASP A 61 1.23 -14.62 -6.38
CA ASP A 61 1.62 -16.02 -6.46
C ASP A 61 3.01 -16.24 -5.83
N MET A 62 3.98 -15.38 -6.18
CA MET A 62 5.31 -15.38 -5.54
C MET A 62 5.23 -15.12 -4.04
N LEU A 63 4.36 -14.21 -3.58
CA LEU A 63 4.20 -13.95 -2.16
C LEU A 63 3.58 -15.15 -1.43
N LYS A 64 2.64 -15.85 -2.07
CA LYS A 64 2.04 -17.07 -1.51
C LYS A 64 3.07 -18.18 -1.38
N GLU A 65 3.89 -18.41 -2.41
CA GLU A 65 4.98 -19.40 -2.38
C GLU A 65 6.08 -19.00 -1.40
N ALA A 66 6.44 -17.72 -1.36
CA ALA A 66 7.38 -17.22 -0.39
C ALA A 66 6.88 -17.51 1.01
N ARG A 67 5.56 -17.36 1.28
CA ARG A 67 4.88 -17.57 2.57
C ARG A 67 4.86 -19.01 3.07
N THR A 68 4.88 -20.00 2.20
CA THR A 68 4.85 -21.42 2.59
C THR A 68 6.18 -21.91 3.14
N LYS A 69 7.30 -21.24 2.83
CA LYS A 69 8.63 -21.62 3.31
C LYS A 69 8.80 -21.25 4.80
N PRO A 70 9.53 -22.01 5.63
CA PRO A 70 9.80 -21.60 7.02
C PRO A 70 10.68 -20.35 7.06
N ILE A 71 10.58 -19.57 8.15
CA ILE A 71 11.40 -18.37 8.36
C ILE A 71 12.68 -18.80 9.07
N GLY A 72 13.83 -18.73 8.39
CA GLY A 72 15.13 -18.86 9.04
C GLY A 72 15.48 -17.60 9.83
N LEU A 73 16.02 -17.76 11.04
CA LEU A 73 16.39 -16.65 11.94
C LEU A 73 17.52 -15.76 11.36
N SER A 74 18.25 -16.24 10.35
CA SER A 74 19.40 -15.57 9.71
C SER A 74 19.18 -15.18 8.25
N ASP A 75 18.00 -15.47 7.67
CA ASP A 75 17.78 -15.26 6.24
C ASP A 75 17.42 -13.80 5.92
N ALA A 76 17.83 -13.35 4.73
CA ALA A 76 17.43 -12.06 4.20
C ALA A 76 15.90 -11.96 4.16
N LEU A 77 15.33 -11.02 4.93
CA LEU A 77 13.88 -10.84 5.06
C LEU A 77 13.23 -10.35 3.75
N LEU A 78 14.02 -9.70 2.88
CA LEU A 78 13.52 -9.07 1.66
C LEU A 78 12.90 -10.06 0.65
N PRO A 79 13.55 -11.17 0.25
CA PRO A 79 12.94 -12.17 -0.64
C PRO A 79 11.67 -12.82 -0.05
N ARG A 80 11.49 -12.78 1.27
CA ARG A 80 10.29 -13.31 1.93
C ARG A 80 9.14 -12.30 1.94
N VAL A 81 9.42 -11.03 2.28
CA VAL A 81 8.39 -9.99 2.44
C VAL A 81 7.97 -9.42 1.09
N MET A 82 8.92 -9.21 0.20
CA MET A 82 8.71 -8.64 -1.14
C MET A 82 9.48 -9.44 -2.21
N PRO A 83 9.12 -10.74 -2.43
CA PRO A 83 9.81 -11.61 -3.39
C PRO A 83 9.86 -11.01 -4.80
N PHE A 84 8.73 -10.48 -5.26
CA PHE A 84 8.61 -9.88 -6.58
C PHE A 84 9.54 -8.68 -6.77
N LEU A 85 9.61 -7.78 -5.77
CA LEU A 85 10.49 -6.62 -5.82
C LEU A 85 11.97 -7.04 -5.82
N HIS A 86 12.32 -8.03 -5.00
CA HIS A 86 13.67 -8.58 -4.96
C HIS A 86 14.11 -9.13 -6.32
N GLN A 87 13.25 -9.92 -6.96
CA GLN A 87 13.50 -10.43 -8.31
C GLN A 87 13.57 -9.31 -9.36
N LEU A 88 12.64 -8.36 -9.31
CA LEU A 88 12.61 -7.25 -10.26
C LEU A 88 13.89 -6.40 -10.22
N VAL A 89 14.41 -6.13 -9.01
CA VAL A 89 15.66 -5.40 -8.84
C VAL A 89 16.86 -6.22 -9.30
N LYS A 90 16.82 -7.56 -9.12
CA LYS A 90 17.85 -8.46 -9.64
C LYS A 90 17.89 -8.48 -11.17
N ASP A 91 16.72 -8.51 -11.81
CA ASP A 91 16.59 -8.66 -13.26
C ASP A 91 16.78 -7.34 -14.02
N TYR A 92 16.26 -6.23 -13.49
CA TYR A 92 16.22 -4.93 -14.18
C TYR A 92 17.04 -3.83 -13.48
N GLY A 93 17.61 -4.12 -12.31
CA GLY A 93 18.46 -3.20 -11.58
C GLY A 93 17.72 -2.20 -10.68
N LYS A 94 18.47 -1.18 -10.28
CA LYS A 94 18.08 -0.17 -9.28
C LYS A 94 16.93 0.74 -9.71
N ASN A 95 16.86 1.06 -11.01
CA ASN A 95 15.82 1.89 -11.60
C ASN A 95 14.81 1.01 -12.33
N SER A 96 14.03 0.25 -11.56
CA SER A 96 13.05 -0.68 -12.11
C SER A 96 11.62 -0.20 -11.92
N PHE A 97 10.68 -0.73 -12.71
CA PHE A 97 9.25 -0.46 -12.52
C PHE A 97 8.40 -1.72 -12.67
N MET A 98 7.24 -1.72 -12.02
CA MET A 98 6.22 -2.78 -12.06
C MET A 98 4.83 -2.22 -12.29
N TRP A 99 3.91 -3.05 -12.76
CA TRP A 99 2.52 -2.67 -13.02
C TRP A 99 1.57 -3.16 -11.94
N ILE A 100 0.84 -2.23 -11.33
CA ILE A 100 -0.27 -2.52 -10.44
C ILE A 100 -1.55 -2.08 -11.14
N GLY A 101 -2.12 -3.03 -11.87
CA GLY A 101 -3.13 -2.75 -12.89
C GLY A 101 -2.61 -1.73 -13.91
N PRO A 102 -3.41 -0.73 -14.35
CA PRO A 102 -2.98 0.26 -15.34
C PRO A 102 -2.09 1.37 -14.77
N LYS A 103 -1.68 1.30 -13.49
CA LYS A 103 -0.80 2.28 -12.86
C LYS A 103 0.58 1.67 -12.61
N PRO A 104 1.66 2.26 -13.13
CA PRO A 104 3.00 1.78 -12.83
C PRO A 104 3.45 2.22 -11.42
N ARG A 105 4.29 1.42 -10.80
CA ARG A 105 5.06 1.76 -9.61
C ARG A 105 6.54 1.72 -9.96
N VAL A 106 7.23 2.80 -9.68
CA VAL A 106 8.66 2.95 -9.93
C VAL A 106 9.45 2.69 -8.66
N ASN A 107 10.59 2.04 -8.82
CA ASN A 107 11.56 1.82 -7.76
C ASN A 107 12.69 2.82 -7.96
N ILE A 108 12.91 3.65 -6.94
CA ILE A 108 13.94 4.67 -6.92
C ILE A 108 14.91 4.28 -5.80
N MET A 109 16.18 4.05 -6.16
CA MET A 109 17.23 3.72 -5.20
C MET A 109 18.34 4.77 -5.14
N ASN A 110 18.27 5.84 -5.94
CA ASN A 110 19.22 6.93 -5.86
C ASN A 110 18.90 7.80 -4.62
N PRO A 111 19.84 7.98 -3.67
CA PRO A 111 19.60 8.73 -2.45
C PRO A 111 19.19 10.20 -2.70
N ASP A 112 19.71 10.84 -3.76
CA ASP A 112 19.38 12.23 -4.07
C ASP A 112 17.91 12.36 -4.50
N GLN A 113 17.46 11.45 -5.36
CA GLN A 113 16.06 11.39 -5.81
C GLN A 113 15.11 11.03 -4.67
N ILE A 114 15.53 10.12 -3.78
CA ILE A 114 14.78 9.78 -2.57
C ILE A 114 14.62 11.05 -1.72
N ARG A 115 15.73 11.73 -1.43
CA ARG A 115 15.71 12.98 -0.64
C ARG A 115 14.76 14.01 -1.25
N ASP A 116 14.79 14.22 -2.56
CA ASP A 116 13.91 15.16 -3.25
C ASP A 116 12.43 14.81 -3.11
N VAL A 117 12.08 13.52 -3.28
CA VAL A 117 10.70 13.03 -3.09
C VAL A 117 10.25 13.25 -1.65
N PHE A 118 11.12 12.97 -0.68
CA PHE A 118 10.83 13.17 0.74
C PHE A 118 10.84 14.64 1.18
N MET A 119 11.42 15.56 0.42
CA MET A 119 11.31 17.00 0.67
C MET A 119 10.00 17.56 0.08
N LYS A 120 9.56 17.04 -1.07
CA LYS A 120 8.35 17.48 -1.77
C LYS A 120 7.09 16.71 -1.35
N ILE A 121 6.87 16.54 -0.05
CA ILE A 121 5.75 15.74 0.51
C ILE A 121 4.36 16.27 0.06
N ASN A 122 4.25 17.57 -0.23
CA ASN A 122 3.00 18.16 -0.70
C ASN A 122 2.64 17.74 -2.14
N GLU A 123 3.64 17.47 -2.98
CA GLU A 123 3.47 17.00 -4.36
C GLU A 123 3.28 15.48 -4.38
N TYR A 124 4.08 14.76 -3.60
CA TYR A 124 4.04 13.29 -3.49
C TYR A 124 3.13 12.84 -2.36
N LYS A 125 1.83 12.77 -2.66
CA LYS A 125 0.80 12.31 -1.71
C LYS A 125 0.88 10.80 -1.46
N LYS A 126 0.40 10.38 -0.29
CA LYS A 126 0.39 8.97 0.08
C LYS A 126 -0.59 8.22 -0.81
N PRO A 127 -0.32 6.95 -1.16
CA PRO A 127 -1.28 6.15 -1.90
C PRO A 127 -2.57 5.99 -1.09
N SER A 128 -3.65 6.62 -1.56
CA SER A 128 -4.96 6.58 -0.92
C SER A 128 -5.90 5.72 -1.75
N HIS A 129 -6.38 4.61 -1.17
CA HIS A 129 -7.47 3.83 -1.72
C HIS A 129 -8.73 4.08 -0.86
N PRO A 130 -9.91 4.33 -1.45
CA PRO A 130 -11.12 4.62 -0.67
C PRO A 130 -11.42 3.58 0.42
N LEU A 131 -11.22 2.30 0.10
CA LEU A 131 -11.38 1.20 1.05
C LEU A 131 -10.32 1.20 2.16
N LEU A 132 -9.05 1.47 1.83
CA LEU A 132 -7.98 1.55 2.83
C LEU A 132 -8.19 2.72 3.78
N LYS A 133 -8.81 3.81 3.33
CA LYS A 133 -9.12 4.98 4.16
C LYS A 133 -10.16 4.67 5.25
N LEU A 134 -11.05 3.70 4.99
CA LEU A 134 -12.07 3.26 5.95
C LEU A 134 -11.50 2.32 7.02
N ILE A 135 -10.49 1.53 6.66
CA ILE A 135 -9.86 0.54 7.56
C ILE A 135 -8.70 1.17 8.34
N VAL A 136 -7.92 2.02 7.69
CA VAL A 136 -6.74 2.68 8.28
C VAL A 136 -7.11 4.11 8.67
N CYS A 137 -7.57 4.26 9.90
CA CYS A 137 -7.85 5.56 10.51
C CYS A 137 -6.59 6.13 11.20
N GLY A 138 -6.49 7.46 11.30
CA GLY A 138 -5.46 8.14 12.08
C GLY A 138 -4.23 8.62 11.28
N LEU A 139 -3.07 8.69 11.94
CA LEU A 139 -1.88 9.39 11.42
C LEU A 139 -1.36 8.81 10.08
N ALA A 140 -1.54 7.51 9.85
CA ALA A 140 -1.11 6.88 8.60
C ALA A 140 -1.89 7.40 7.38
N SER A 141 -3.19 7.71 7.54
CA SER A 141 -4.07 8.17 6.45
C SER A 141 -4.24 9.68 6.37
N HIS A 142 -3.87 10.44 7.41
CA HIS A 142 -3.87 11.91 7.36
C HIS A 142 -2.73 12.47 6.49
N GLU A 143 -3.00 13.60 5.83
CA GLU A 143 -2.09 14.39 5.01
C GLU A 143 -2.11 15.88 5.44
N GLY A 144 -1.07 16.63 5.08
CA GLY A 144 -0.98 18.08 5.29
C GLY A 144 -1.10 18.51 6.76
N GLU A 145 -1.85 19.59 7.01
CA GLU A 145 -2.03 20.17 8.35
C GLU A 145 -2.64 19.20 9.35
N LYS A 146 -3.61 18.37 8.92
CA LYS A 146 -4.20 17.34 9.77
C LYS A 146 -3.13 16.36 10.24
N TRP A 147 -2.25 15.92 9.36
CA TRP A 147 -1.12 15.07 9.73
C TRP A 147 -0.17 15.78 10.70
N ALA A 148 0.20 17.03 10.42
CA ALA A 148 1.11 17.81 11.26
C ALA A 148 0.56 18.00 12.69
N LYS A 149 -0.72 18.33 12.83
CA LYS A 149 -1.39 18.47 14.14
C LYS A 149 -1.34 17.17 14.94
N HIS A 150 -1.75 16.06 14.32
CA HIS A 150 -1.74 14.76 15.01
C HIS A 150 -0.32 14.29 15.34
N ARG A 151 0.66 14.54 14.47
CA ARG A 151 2.07 14.23 14.73
C ARG A 151 2.60 15.02 15.93
N LYS A 152 2.27 16.32 16.04
CA LYS A 152 2.67 17.17 17.16
C LYS A 152 2.12 16.69 18.50
N ILE A 153 0.89 16.18 18.52
CA ILE A 153 0.26 15.63 19.73
C ILE A 153 0.92 14.32 20.16
N ILE A 154 1.32 13.47 19.20
CA ILE A 154 1.85 12.13 19.47
C ILE A 154 3.35 12.16 19.82
N ASN A 155 4.13 13.06 19.22
CA ASN A 155 5.58 13.10 19.38
C ASN A 155 6.07 13.09 20.86
N PRO A 156 5.44 13.82 21.81
CA PRO A 156 5.87 13.80 23.21
C PRO A 156 5.85 12.42 23.88
N ALA A 157 4.98 11.51 23.44
CA ALA A 157 4.93 10.14 23.96
C ALA A 157 6.16 9.29 23.55
N PHE A 158 6.87 9.71 22.50
CA PHE A 158 8.06 9.03 21.98
C PHE A 158 9.37 9.73 22.36
N HIS A 159 9.34 10.67 23.32
CA HIS A 159 10.57 11.22 23.88
C HIS A 159 11.33 10.17 24.70
N GLN A 160 12.67 10.27 24.69
CA GLN A 160 13.55 9.26 25.28
C GLN A 160 13.23 8.96 26.75
N GLU A 161 12.85 9.97 27.53
CA GLU A 161 12.46 9.81 28.93
C GLU A 161 11.23 8.91 29.09
N LYS A 162 10.21 9.11 28.26
CA LYS A 162 8.98 8.31 28.28
C LYS A 162 9.22 6.88 27.80
N LEU A 163 10.11 6.71 26.83
CA LEU A 163 10.53 5.39 26.34
C LEU A 163 11.30 4.59 27.41
N LYS A 164 12.18 5.25 28.18
CA LYS A 164 12.87 4.58 29.30
C LYS A 164 11.89 4.10 30.36
N VAL A 165 10.92 4.92 30.75
CA VAL A 165 9.90 4.55 31.75
C VAL A 165 9.08 3.36 31.29
N THR A 166 8.63 3.34 30.03
CA THR A 166 7.86 2.21 29.48
C THR A 166 8.68 0.93 29.37
N MET A 167 9.97 1.02 29.03
CA MET A 167 10.90 -0.12 29.03
C MET A 167 11.09 -0.68 30.45
N ILE A 168 11.35 0.18 31.43
CA ILE A 168 11.51 -0.23 32.83
C ILE A 168 10.21 -0.88 33.34
N LEU A 169 9.05 -0.28 33.06
CA LEU A 169 7.76 -0.83 33.45
C LEU A 169 7.52 -2.23 32.83
N TYR A 170 7.90 -2.42 31.57
CA TYR A 170 7.78 -3.72 30.91
C TYR A 170 8.68 -4.78 31.55
N GLU A 171 9.93 -4.45 31.85
CA GLU A 171 10.84 -5.37 32.55
C GLU A 171 10.34 -5.70 33.97
N VAL A 172 9.80 -4.72 34.70
CA VAL A 172 9.21 -4.96 36.03
C VAL A 172 8.00 -5.89 35.93
N LEU A 173 7.08 -5.67 34.98
CA LEU A 173 5.92 -6.54 34.78
C LEU A 173 6.31 -7.95 34.32
N ARG A 174 7.40 -8.08 33.56
CA ARG A 174 7.95 -9.37 33.15
C ARG A 174 8.54 -10.14 34.33
N LEU A 175 9.24 -9.46 35.22
CA LEU A 175 9.89 -10.05 36.39
C LEU A 175 8.92 -10.31 37.56
N TYR A 176 7.85 -9.52 37.66
CA TYR A 176 6.81 -9.64 38.68
C TYR A 176 5.42 -9.68 38.04
N PRO A 177 5.00 -10.83 37.47
CA PRO A 177 3.64 -10.97 36.99
C PRO A 177 2.67 -10.79 38.17
N PRO A 178 1.63 -9.94 38.05
CA PRO A 178 0.68 -9.72 39.13
C PRO A 178 -0.01 -11.05 39.47
N VAL A 179 0.11 -11.49 40.72
CA VAL A 179 -0.65 -12.63 41.24
C VAL A 179 -2.11 -12.20 41.26
N ILE A 180 -2.88 -12.62 40.26
CA ILE A 180 -4.33 -12.48 40.27
C ILE A 180 -4.83 -13.50 41.30
N THR A 181 -5.02 -13.08 42.55
CA THR A 181 -5.76 -13.85 43.54
C THR A 181 -7.22 -13.90 43.11
N LEU A 182 -7.56 -14.87 42.25
CA LEU A 182 -8.95 -15.26 42.03
C LEU A 182 -9.45 -15.88 43.34
N ASN A 183 -10.12 -15.09 44.18
CA ASN A 183 -10.96 -15.65 45.24
C ASN A 183 -12.03 -16.48 44.54
N ARG A 184 -11.79 -17.79 44.44
CA ARG A 184 -12.85 -18.73 44.14
C ARG A 184 -13.62 -18.89 45.43
N ASP A 185 -14.82 -18.33 45.48
CA ASP A 185 -15.72 -18.60 46.60
C ASP A 185 -15.89 -20.13 46.74
N PRO A 186 -15.76 -20.67 47.95
CA PRO A 186 -15.95 -22.10 48.17
C PRO A 186 -17.38 -22.48 47.77
N PRO A 187 -17.59 -23.63 47.11
CA PRO A 187 -18.92 -24.04 46.68
C PRO A 187 -19.82 -24.21 47.91
N SER A 188 -21.01 -23.61 47.86
CA SER A 188 -22.02 -23.73 48.90
C SER A 188 -22.36 -25.20 49.15
N PRO A 189 -22.44 -25.66 50.41
CA PRO A 189 -22.87 -27.02 50.71
C PRO A 189 -24.29 -27.23 50.17
N ARG A 190 -24.46 -28.28 49.34
CA ARG A 190 -25.76 -28.68 48.84
C ARG A 190 -26.60 -29.29 49.99
N PRO A 191 -27.93 -29.11 49.97
CA PRO A 191 -28.83 -29.69 50.96
C PRO A 191 -28.85 -31.22 50.92
#